data_AF-A0A562CFW1-F1
#
_entry.id   AF-A0A562CFW1-F1
#
_cell.length_a   1.000
_cell.length_b   1.000
_cell.length_c   1.000
_cell.angle_alpha   90.00
_cell.angle_beta   90.00
_cell.angle_gamma   90.00
#
_symmetry.space_group_name_H-M   'P 1'
#
loop_
_entity.id
_entity.type
_entity.pdbx_description
1 polymer ?
#
loop_
_entity_poly.entity_id
_entity_poly.type
_entity_poly.pdbx_seq_one_letter_code
_entity_poly.pdbx_strand_id
1 'polypeptide(L)'
;MSAHNVYANAPLGSLIKYSDSQPKPPARFTKKLAAWERRNGVGRLVRKEPARERPTYSSPPCFTLHEGNFSSGAVILVTVMRTHSLDSDLSFEIVERPRIGQVRVLQQVGDNVELLHLAESREAAELWLAKAGYNAVLEEVTADEVGTDVVEGRAAA
;
A
#
# COMPACT_ATOMS: atom_id res chain seq x y z
N MET A 1 4.50 -7.67 12.54
CA MET A 1 3.10 -8.14 12.38
C MET A 1 3.01 -9.01 11.11
N SER A 2 1.90 -9.74 10.90
CA SER A 2 1.69 -10.55 9.68
C SER A 2 1.00 -9.77 8.56
N ALA A 3 0.98 -10.33 7.35
CA ALA A 3 0.25 -9.78 6.20
C ALA A 3 -1.26 -9.60 6.50
N HIS A 4 -1.83 -10.48 7.33
CA HIS A 4 -3.23 -10.41 7.74
C HIS A 4 -3.56 -9.11 8.48
N ASN A 5 -2.67 -8.62 9.33
CA ASN A 5 -2.88 -7.38 10.07
C ASN A 5 -2.95 -6.16 9.14
N VAL A 6 -2.09 -6.11 8.12
CA VAL A 6 -2.14 -5.06 7.09
C VAL A 6 -3.47 -5.14 6.32
N TYR A 7 -3.85 -6.34 5.89
CA TYR A 7 -5.08 -6.53 5.12
C TYR A 7 -6.34 -6.17 5.91
N ALA A 8 -6.41 -6.51 7.20
CA ALA A 8 -7.56 -6.20 8.03
C ALA A 8 -7.58 -4.71 8.46
N ASN A 9 -6.44 -4.20 8.95
CA ASN A 9 -6.45 -2.99 9.79
C ASN A 9 -5.77 -1.77 9.13
N ALA A 10 -5.04 -1.91 8.02
CA ALA A 10 -4.39 -0.75 7.38
C ALA A 10 -5.32 -0.10 6.33
N PRO A 11 -5.68 1.19 6.43
CA PRO A 11 -6.43 1.87 5.38
C PRO A 11 -5.60 2.00 4.10
N LEU A 12 -6.28 2.12 2.94
CA LEU A 12 -5.60 2.49 1.69
C LEU A 12 -4.85 3.81 1.89
N GLY A 13 -3.61 3.86 1.41
CA GLY A 13 -2.72 5.00 1.58
C GLY A 13 -1.76 4.86 2.76
N SER A 14 -1.90 3.84 3.62
CA SER A 14 -0.91 3.55 4.65
C SER A 14 0.47 3.24 4.07
N LEU A 15 1.53 3.68 4.75
CA LEU A 15 2.89 3.30 4.43
C LEU A 15 3.24 2.00 5.16
N ILE A 16 3.55 0.96 4.41
CA ILE A 16 3.82 -0.38 4.93
C ILE A 16 5.28 -0.73 4.70
N LYS A 17 5.99 -1.07 5.76
CA LYS A 17 7.33 -1.67 5.68
C LYS A 17 7.21 -3.18 5.79
N TYR A 18 8.02 -3.89 4.99
CA TYR A 18 8.10 -5.34 5.01
C TYR A 18 9.55 -5.82 5.11
N SER A 19 9.77 -6.96 5.75
CA SER A 19 11.11 -7.51 5.98
C SER A 19 11.09 -9.03 6.19
N ASP A 20 12.13 -9.71 5.71
CA ASP A 20 12.43 -11.10 6.04
C ASP A 20 13.28 -11.27 7.31
N SER A 21 13.47 -10.18 8.08
CA SER A 21 14.25 -10.11 9.32
C SER A 21 15.74 -10.44 9.18
N GLN A 22 16.26 -10.58 7.95
CA GLN A 22 17.69 -10.77 7.73
C GLN A 22 18.43 -9.42 7.75
N PRO A 23 19.69 -9.37 8.24
CA PRO A 23 20.48 -8.14 8.20
C PRO A 23 20.86 -7.76 6.76
N LYS A 24 20.90 -6.45 6.47
CA LYS A 24 21.26 -5.93 5.15
C LYS A 24 22.69 -6.36 4.76
N PRO A 25 22.90 -7.05 3.63
CA PRO A 25 24.22 -7.43 3.17
C PRO A 25 25.10 -6.21 2.82
N PRO A 26 26.43 -6.27 3.04
CA PRO A 26 27.35 -5.24 2.56
C PRO A 26 27.25 -5.01 1.04
N ALA A 27 27.38 -3.75 0.61
CA ALA A 27 27.17 -3.33 -0.78
C ALA A 27 28.03 -4.07 -1.82
N ARG A 28 29.23 -4.52 -1.44
CA ARG A 28 30.12 -5.31 -2.32
C ARG A 28 29.52 -6.66 -2.74
N PHE A 29 28.55 -7.20 -2.00
CA PHE A 29 27.88 -8.45 -2.33
C PHE A 29 26.60 -8.21 -3.12
N THR A 30 26.76 -7.64 -4.32
CA THR A 30 25.65 -7.16 -5.18
C THR A 30 24.50 -8.16 -5.35
N LYS A 31 24.80 -9.44 -5.61
CA LYS A 31 23.77 -10.49 -5.72
C LYS A 31 22.99 -10.72 -4.43
N LYS A 32 23.68 -10.79 -3.29
CA LYS A 32 23.05 -10.97 -1.97
C LYS A 32 22.23 -9.74 -1.60
N LEU A 33 22.77 -8.56 -1.84
CA LEU A 33 22.08 -7.30 -1.58
C LEU A 33 20.80 -7.20 -2.42
N ALA A 34 20.87 -7.47 -3.72
CA ALA A 34 19.69 -7.45 -4.58
C ALA A 34 18.64 -8.50 -4.19
N ALA A 35 19.06 -9.66 -3.67
CA ALA A 35 18.11 -10.66 -3.15
C ALA A 35 17.43 -10.15 -1.87
N TRP A 36 18.19 -9.51 -0.98
CA TRP A 36 17.68 -8.90 0.25
C TRP A 36 16.71 -7.75 -0.02
N GLU A 37 17.04 -6.85 -0.95
CA GLU A 37 16.17 -5.72 -1.34
C GLU A 37 14.84 -6.17 -1.95
N ARG A 38 14.78 -7.37 -2.55
CA ARG A 38 13.50 -7.93 -3.03
C ARG A 38 12.57 -8.42 -1.91
N ARG A 39 13.07 -8.60 -0.69
CA ARG A 39 12.31 -9.10 0.46
C ARG A 39 12.28 -8.10 1.62
N ASN A 40 12.88 -6.93 1.45
CA ASN A 40 12.97 -5.87 2.45
C ASN A 40 12.74 -4.53 1.78
N GLY A 41 11.67 -3.85 2.16
CA GLY A 41 11.27 -2.61 1.51
C GLY A 41 10.15 -1.89 2.23
N VAL A 42 9.67 -0.82 1.60
CA VAL A 42 8.56 -0.01 2.07
C VAL A 42 7.72 0.40 0.86
N GLY A 43 6.41 0.45 1.03
CA GLY A 43 5.52 0.90 -0.03
C GLY A 43 4.17 1.37 0.50
N ARG A 44 3.51 2.21 -0.29
CA ARG A 44 2.16 2.70 0.00
C ARG A 44 1.15 1.61 -0.32
N LEU A 45 0.28 1.27 0.62
CA LEU A 45 -0.82 0.37 0.36
C LEU A 45 -1.80 1.02 -0.62
N VAL A 46 -1.94 0.43 -1.80
CA VAL A 46 -2.74 1.01 -2.90
C VAL A 46 -3.91 0.13 -3.32
N ARG A 47 -3.88 -1.16 -2.99
CA ARG A 47 -4.98 -2.07 -3.32
C ARG A 47 -5.08 -3.20 -2.31
N LYS A 48 -6.29 -3.63 -2.01
CA LYS A 48 -6.60 -4.89 -1.33
C LYS A 48 -7.53 -5.69 -2.22
N GLU A 49 -7.28 -6.98 -2.33
CA GLU A 49 -8.09 -7.88 -3.15
C GLU A 49 -8.53 -9.08 -2.30
N PRO A 50 -9.83 -9.41 -2.28
CA PRO A 50 -10.31 -10.57 -1.55
C PRO A 50 -9.86 -11.88 -2.22
N ALA A 51 -10.07 -12.99 -1.52
CA ALA A 51 -9.90 -14.30 -2.12
C ALA A 51 -10.73 -14.40 -3.41
N ARG A 52 -10.15 -14.99 -4.45
CA ARG A 52 -10.83 -15.18 -5.71
C ARG A 52 -10.89 -16.64 -6.05
N GLU A 53 -12.10 -17.16 -6.18
CA GLU A 53 -12.33 -18.51 -6.69
C GLU A 53 -12.78 -18.42 -8.15
N ARG A 54 -12.06 -19.12 -9.02
CA ARG A 54 -12.44 -19.36 -10.41
C ARG A 54 -12.38 -20.87 -10.68
N PRO A 55 -13.11 -21.38 -11.68
CA PRO A 55 -13.15 -22.82 -11.97
C PRO A 55 -11.78 -23.49 -12.15
N THR A 56 -10.77 -22.73 -12.59
CA THR A 56 -9.41 -23.25 -12.88
C THR A 56 -8.32 -22.65 -11.98
N TYR A 57 -8.66 -21.75 -11.05
CA TYR A 57 -7.66 -21.05 -10.23
C TYR A 57 -8.31 -20.44 -8.98
N SER A 58 -7.69 -20.64 -7.83
CA SER A 58 -7.99 -19.91 -6.60
C SER A 58 -6.79 -19.05 -6.22
N SER A 59 -7.03 -17.78 -5.87
CA SER A 59 -6.02 -16.93 -5.22
C SER A 59 -6.44 -16.60 -3.79
N PRO A 60 -5.52 -16.70 -2.82
CA PRO A 60 -5.74 -16.15 -1.48
C PRO A 60 -5.95 -14.63 -1.55
N PRO A 61 -6.50 -14.01 -0.50
CA PRO A 61 -6.54 -12.55 -0.41
C PRO A 61 -5.12 -11.98 -0.47
N CYS A 62 -4.99 -10.80 -1.02
CA CYS A 62 -3.70 -10.14 -1.17
C CYS A 62 -3.84 -8.62 -1.11
N PHE A 63 -2.72 -7.94 -0.98
CA PHE A 63 -2.66 -6.49 -1.10
C PHE A 63 -1.46 -6.07 -1.94
N THR A 64 -1.56 -4.90 -2.56
CA THR A 64 -0.51 -4.34 -3.40
C THR A 64 0.06 -3.08 -2.78
N LEU A 65 1.39 -3.00 -2.77
CA LEU A 65 2.15 -1.85 -2.33
C LEU A 65 2.77 -1.14 -3.54
N HIS A 66 2.69 0.19 -3.57
CA HIS A 66 3.46 1.04 -4.46
C HIS A 66 4.78 1.42 -3.79
N GLU A 67 5.90 0.88 -4.29
CA GLU A 67 7.24 1.07 -3.71
C GLU A 67 7.94 2.33 -4.24
N GLY A 68 7.50 2.86 -5.37
CA GLY A 68 8.04 4.08 -5.95
C GLY A 68 7.91 4.14 -7.48
N ASN A 69 8.35 5.27 -8.02
CA ASN A 69 8.36 5.53 -9.46
C ASN A 69 9.80 5.76 -9.93
N PHE A 70 10.15 5.17 -11.05
CA PHE A 70 11.32 5.57 -11.83
C PHE A 70 10.86 6.60 -12.86
N SER A 71 11.40 7.82 -12.79
CA SER A 71 11.00 8.93 -13.64
C SER A 71 12.18 9.55 -14.40
N SER A 72 11.87 10.20 -15.52
CA SER A 72 12.78 11.09 -16.24
C SER A 72 12.09 12.45 -16.39
N GLY A 73 12.61 13.46 -15.70
CA GLY A 73 11.92 14.76 -15.58
C GLY A 73 10.53 14.61 -14.97
N ALA A 74 9.51 15.10 -15.68
CA ALA A 74 8.11 15.03 -15.25
C ALA A 74 7.39 13.73 -15.68
N VAL A 75 8.07 12.81 -16.36
CA VAL A 75 7.47 11.59 -16.90
C VAL A 75 7.84 10.39 -16.03
N ILE A 76 6.84 9.67 -15.54
CA ILE A 76 7.03 8.37 -14.88
C ILE A 76 7.25 7.31 -15.97
N LEU A 77 8.41 6.67 -15.97
CA LEU A 77 8.78 5.61 -16.91
C LEU A 77 8.36 4.23 -16.38
N VAL A 78 8.50 4.00 -15.07
CA VAL A 78 8.15 2.73 -14.43
C VAL A 78 7.56 3.00 -13.05
N THR A 79 6.46 2.31 -12.72
CA THR A 79 5.89 2.23 -11.38
C THR A 79 6.24 0.88 -10.78
N VAL A 80 6.85 0.86 -9.60
CA VAL A 80 7.20 -0.38 -8.90
C VAL A 80 6.06 -0.74 -7.95
N MET A 81 5.35 -1.81 -8.29
CA MET A 81 4.23 -2.35 -7.50
C MET A 81 4.60 -3.75 -7.03
N ARG A 82 4.23 -4.09 -5.79
CA ARG A 82 4.45 -5.42 -5.24
C ARG A 82 3.20 -5.95 -4.55
N THR A 83 2.77 -7.13 -4.96
CA THR A 83 1.63 -7.82 -4.35
C THR A 83 2.11 -8.84 -3.33
N HIS A 84 1.53 -8.80 -2.13
CA HIS A 84 1.76 -9.74 -1.05
C HIS A 84 0.47 -10.51 -0.76
N SER A 85 0.56 -11.83 -0.79
CA SER A 85 -0.50 -12.72 -0.31
C SER A 85 -0.49 -12.77 1.22
N LEU A 86 -1.64 -13.12 1.83
CA LEU A 86 -1.74 -13.16 3.29
C LEU A 86 -0.97 -14.33 3.93
N ASP A 87 -0.58 -15.32 3.14
CA ASP A 87 0.28 -16.44 3.52
C ASP A 87 1.79 -16.12 3.43
N SER A 88 2.15 -14.88 3.10
CA SER A 88 3.54 -14.41 3.04
C SER A 88 4.29 -14.68 4.35
N ASP A 89 5.52 -15.17 4.22
CA ASP A 89 6.46 -15.43 5.33
C ASP A 89 7.15 -14.18 5.86
N LEU A 90 6.93 -13.03 5.22
CA LEU A 90 7.47 -11.73 5.62
C LEU A 90 6.77 -11.15 6.86
N SER A 91 7.54 -10.34 7.59
CA SER A 91 7.02 -9.46 8.63
C SER A 91 6.61 -8.11 8.02
N PHE A 92 5.53 -7.53 8.56
CA PHE A 92 4.99 -6.24 8.13
C PHE A 92 4.83 -5.28 9.30
N GLU A 93 4.93 -3.99 9.00
CA GLU A 93 4.78 -2.86 9.92
C GLU A 93 4.01 -1.73 9.23
N ILE A 94 2.95 -1.22 9.87
CA ILE A 94 2.26 0.00 9.42
C ILE A 94 3.05 1.18 9.98
N VAL A 95 3.87 1.80 9.13
CA VAL A 95 4.77 2.90 9.50
C VAL A 95 4.03 4.23 9.55
N GLU A 96 3.07 4.43 8.65
CA GLU A 96 2.27 5.65 8.57
C GLU A 96 0.84 5.29 8.16
N ARG A 97 -0.14 6.03 8.68
CA ARG A 97 -1.54 5.99 8.23
C ARG A 97 -1.88 7.35 7.59
N PRO A 98 -2.78 7.38 6.58
CA PRO A 98 -3.28 8.63 6.03
C PRO A 98 -3.82 9.54 7.14
N ARG A 99 -3.49 10.82 7.06
CA ARG A 99 -3.90 11.82 8.04
C ARG A 99 -5.31 12.30 7.75
N ILE A 100 -6.03 12.68 8.80
CA ILE A 100 -7.33 13.36 8.68
C ILE A 100 -7.19 14.58 7.78
N GLY A 101 -8.14 14.76 6.86
CA GLY A 101 -8.15 15.84 5.87
C GLY A 101 -7.35 15.55 4.59
N GLN A 102 -6.55 14.49 4.56
CA GLN A 102 -6.01 13.98 3.29
C GLN A 102 -7.14 13.37 2.45
N VAL A 103 -6.94 13.32 1.14
CA VAL A 103 -7.95 12.80 0.20
C VAL A 103 -7.36 11.69 -0.65
N ARG A 104 -7.99 10.52 -0.59
CA ARG A 104 -7.71 9.37 -1.45
C ARG A 104 -8.40 9.58 -2.79
N VAL A 105 -7.63 9.49 -3.87
CA VAL A 105 -8.13 9.45 -5.25
C VAL A 105 -8.21 8.00 -5.67
N LEU A 106 -9.43 7.47 -5.76
CA LEU A 106 -9.71 6.05 -5.89
C LEU A 106 -10.30 5.72 -7.26
N GLN A 107 -9.82 4.66 -7.90
CA GLN A 107 -10.39 4.15 -9.15
C GLN A 107 -10.98 2.77 -8.91
N GLN A 108 -12.20 2.55 -9.42
CA GLN A 108 -12.79 1.22 -9.49
C GLN A 108 -12.15 0.43 -10.63
N VAL A 109 -11.55 -0.71 -10.32
CA VAL A 109 -10.91 -1.62 -11.27
C VAL A 109 -11.56 -3.01 -11.14
N GLY A 110 -12.58 -3.25 -11.96
CA GLY A 110 -13.44 -4.43 -11.79
C GLY A 110 -14.16 -4.38 -10.44
N ASP A 111 -13.98 -5.43 -9.63
CA ASP A 111 -14.56 -5.51 -8.27
C ASP A 111 -13.66 -4.88 -7.19
N ASN A 112 -12.46 -4.44 -7.56
CA ASN A 112 -11.46 -3.89 -6.63
C ASN A 112 -11.41 -2.36 -6.71
N VAL A 113 -10.87 -1.75 -5.65
CA VAL A 113 -10.57 -0.32 -5.59
C VAL A 113 -9.05 -0.14 -5.55
N GLU A 114 -8.53 0.75 -6.38
CA GLU A 114 -7.12 1.12 -6.43
C GLU A 114 -6.93 2.60 -6.08
N LEU A 115 -6.02 2.86 -5.14
CA LEU A 115 -5.57 4.20 -4.81
C LEU A 115 -4.58 4.68 -5.86
N LEU A 116 -4.98 5.69 -6.62
CA LEU A 116 -4.12 6.33 -7.62
C LEU A 116 -3.23 7.41 -7.00
N HIS A 117 -3.77 8.16 -6.04
CA HIS A 117 -3.08 9.26 -5.38
C HIS A 117 -3.65 9.51 -3.98
N LEU A 118 -2.78 9.93 -3.05
CA LEU A 118 -3.18 10.45 -1.74
C LEU A 118 -2.74 11.91 -1.69
N ALA A 119 -3.72 12.80 -1.73
CA ALA A 119 -3.53 14.25 -1.72
C ALA A 119 -3.61 14.82 -0.30
N GLU A 120 -2.98 15.98 -0.09
CA GLU A 120 -2.99 16.67 1.21
C GLU A 120 -4.31 17.39 1.51
N SER A 121 -5.13 17.65 0.50
CA SER A 121 -6.45 18.28 0.63
C SER A 121 -7.36 17.94 -0.55
N ARG A 122 -8.64 18.29 -0.43
CA ARG A 122 -9.65 18.22 -1.49
C ARG A 122 -9.19 18.95 -2.75
N GLU A 123 -8.73 20.19 -2.62
CA GLU A 123 -8.31 21.03 -3.73
C GLU A 123 -7.10 20.42 -4.45
N ALA A 124 -6.14 19.89 -3.70
CA ALA A 124 -4.98 19.21 -4.27
C ALA A 124 -5.38 17.93 -5.04
N ALA A 125 -6.37 17.19 -4.54
CA ALA A 125 -6.90 16.00 -5.21
C ALA A 125 -7.60 16.34 -6.52
N GLU A 126 -8.42 17.40 -6.53
CA GLU A 126 -9.14 17.87 -7.72
C GLU A 126 -8.18 18.37 -8.80
N LEU A 127 -7.16 19.14 -8.42
CA LEU A 127 -6.10 19.59 -9.33
C LEU A 127 -5.33 18.41 -9.93
N TRP A 128 -5.01 17.42 -9.09
CA TRP A 128 -4.33 16.21 -9.56
C TRP A 128 -5.20 15.44 -10.55
N LEU A 129 -6.48 15.24 -10.24
CA LEU A 129 -7.42 14.49 -11.07
C LEU A 129 -7.67 15.18 -12.42
N ALA A 130 -7.84 16.50 -12.42
CA ALA A 130 -8.00 17.30 -13.64
C ALA A 130 -6.79 17.17 -14.59
N LYS A 131 -5.58 17.04 -14.03
CA LYS A 131 -4.36 16.84 -14.82
C LYS A 131 -4.20 15.40 -15.30
N ALA A 132 -4.61 14.43 -14.49
CA ALA A 132 -4.37 13.01 -14.75
C ALA A 132 -5.38 12.39 -15.73
N GLY A 133 -6.60 12.92 -15.80
CA GLY A 133 -7.63 12.48 -16.75
C GLY A 133 -8.28 11.14 -16.41
N TYR A 134 -8.14 10.66 -15.16
CA TYR A 134 -8.81 9.46 -14.68
C TYR A 134 -10.27 9.74 -14.33
N ASN A 135 -11.10 8.70 -14.42
CA ASN A 135 -12.41 8.68 -13.77
C ASN A 135 -12.24 8.07 -12.37
N ALA A 136 -12.15 8.93 -11.36
CA ALA A 136 -11.84 8.54 -9.99
C ALA A 136 -12.80 9.21 -8.98
N VAL A 137 -13.00 8.54 -7.86
CA VAL A 137 -13.76 9.01 -6.70
C VAL A 137 -12.79 9.65 -5.70
N LEU A 138 -13.21 10.76 -5.10
CA LEU A 138 -12.47 11.43 -4.04
C LEU A 138 -13.06 11.04 -2.68
N GLU A 139 -12.24 10.45 -1.83
CA GLU A 139 -12.62 10.02 -0.48
C GLU A 139 -11.73 10.71 0.55
N GLU A 140 -12.32 11.52 1.42
CA GLU A 140 -11.59 12.23 2.47
C GLU A 140 -11.36 11.32 3.68
N VAL A 141 -10.15 11.36 4.24
CA VAL A 141 -9.80 10.63 5.46
C VAL A 141 -10.45 11.35 6.64
N THR A 142 -11.42 10.70 7.27
CA THR A 142 -12.19 11.27 8.40
C THR A 142 -11.66 10.81 9.76
N ALA A 143 -12.04 11.52 10.82
CA ALA A 143 -11.64 11.18 12.19
C ALA A 143 -12.21 9.82 12.66
N ASP A 144 -13.37 9.46 12.13
CA ASP A 144 -14.15 8.27 12.45
C ASP A 144 -13.38 7.01 12.05
N GLU A 145 -12.70 7.05 10.90
CA GLU A 145 -11.81 5.99 10.40
C GLU A 145 -10.55 5.82 11.24
N VAL A 146 -9.99 6.93 11.75
CA VAL A 146 -8.77 6.90 12.58
C VAL A 146 -9.10 6.44 14.01
N GLY A 147 -10.28 6.81 14.53
CA GLY A 147 -10.73 6.48 15.88
C GLY A 147 -10.99 4.99 16.11
N THR A 148 -11.44 4.26 15.09
CA THR A 148 -11.62 2.81 15.17
C THR A 148 -10.31 2.03 15.34
N ASP A 149 -9.18 2.59 14.91
CA ASP A 149 -7.87 1.94 15.01
C ASP A 149 -7.16 2.14 16.37
N VAL A 150 -7.49 3.21 17.12
CA VAL A 150 -6.81 3.53 18.39
C VAL A 150 -7.22 2.58 19.53
N VAL A 151 -8.39 1.95 19.42
CA VAL A 151 -8.94 1.08 20.47
C VAL A 151 -8.20 -0.27 20.57
N GLU A 152 -7.52 -0.74 19.51
CA GLU A 152 -6.75 -2.00 19.55
C GLU A 152 -5.36 -1.87 20.23
N GLY A 153 -4.89 -0.66 20.56
CA GLY A 153 -3.58 -0.42 21.18
C GLY A 153 -3.55 -0.41 22.71
N ARG A 154 -4.69 -0.55 23.39
CA ARG A 154 -4.80 -0.59 24.87
C ARG A 154 -5.46 -1.87 25.36
N ALA A 155 -4.80 -3.01 25.15
CA ALA A 155 -5.08 -4.22 25.92
C ALA A 155 -3.83 -5.12 26.01
N ALA A 156 -2.88 -4.72 26.84
CA ALA A 156 -2.00 -5.63 27.59
C ALA A 156 -1.37 -4.81 28.73
N ALA A 157 -1.95 -4.96 29.93
CA ALA A 157 -1.33 -4.55 31.19
C ALA A 157 -0.30 -5.61 31.62
#